data_AF-A0AB35HEF3-F1
#
_entry.id   AF-A0AB35HEF3-F1
#
_cell.length_a   1.000
_cell.length_b   1.000
_cell.length_c   1.000
_cell.angle_alpha   90.00
_cell.angle_beta   90.00
_cell.angle_gamma   90.00
#
_symmetry.space_group_name_H-M   'P 1'
#
loop_
_entity.id
_entity.type
_entity.pdbx_description
1 polymer ?
#
loop_
_entity_poly.entity_id
_entity_poly.type
_entity_poly.pdbx_seq_one_letter_code
_entity_poly.pdbx_strand_id
1 'polypeptide(L)' 'MRIVEDRTKKTVVYTADSGYLSAFESFVTQADILITDAYFLEGNEHHPVHFTAKEVGKLASQGNVKTLVLSH' A
#
# COMPACT_ATOMS: atom_id res chain seq x y z
N MET A 1 -5.14 7.76 1.19
CA MET A 1 -5.60 8.24 2.51
C MET A 1 -4.80 7.58 3.63
N ARG A 2 -4.40 8.31 4.67
CA ARG A 2 -3.76 7.78 5.89
C ARG A 2 -4.54 8.25 7.11
N ILE A 3 -5.02 7.31 7.92
CA ILE A 3 -5.81 7.55 9.13
C ILE A 3 -4.95 7.20 10.34
N VAL A 4 -5.00 8.02 11.38
CA VAL A 4 -4.35 7.77 12.67
C VAL A 4 -5.45 7.73 13.73
N GLU A 5 -5.57 6.61 14.44
CA GLU A 5 -6.49 6.50 15.57
C GLU A 5 -5.93 7.26 16.78
N ASP A 6 -6.77 8.03 17.47
CA ASP A 6 -6.29 9.02 18.42
C ASP A 6 -5.69 8.42 19.70
N ARG A 7 -6.25 7.33 20.24
CA ARG A 7 -5.82 6.79 21.55
C ARG A 7 -4.58 5.90 21.44
N THR A 8 -4.54 5.06 20.43
CA THR A 8 -3.51 4.05 20.20
C THR A 8 -2.44 4.51 19.23
N LYS A 9 -2.69 5.59 18.48
CA LYS A 9 -1.86 6.09 17.39
C LYS A 9 -1.61 5.06 16.28
N LYS A 10 -2.43 3.99 16.23
CA LYS A 10 -2.40 3.02 15.15
C LYS A 10 -2.81 3.67 13.84
N THR A 11 -2.23 3.17 12.76
CA THR A 11 -2.31 3.78 11.45
C THR A 11 -2.89 2.84 10.42
N VAL A 12 -3.83 3.34 9.62
CA VAL A 12 -4.38 2.65 8.46
C VAL A 12 -4.09 3.47 7.23
N VAL A 13 -3.47 2.86 6.23
CA VAL A 13 -3.25 3.46 4.92
C VAL A 13 -4.15 2.76 3.91
N TYR A 14 -4.88 3.55 3.12
CA TYR A 14 -5.70 3.09 2.02
C TYR A 14 -5.30 3.85 0.75
N THR A 15 -4.88 3.14 -0.30
CA THR A 15 -4.42 3.76 -1.55
C THR A 15 -5.55 4.03 -2.55
N ALA A 16 -6.66 3.29 -2.47
CA ALA A 16 -7.66 3.18 -3.53
C ALA A 16 -7.03 2.72 -4.86
N ASP A 17 -7.78 2.79 -5.96
CA ASP A 17 -7.26 2.56 -7.30
C ASP A 17 -6.18 3.61 -7.59
N SER A 18 -4.97 3.16 -7.87
CA SER A 18 -3.82 4.02 -8.09
C SER A 18 -2.77 3.30 -8.92
N GLY A 19 -2.19 4.03 -9.87
CA GLY A 19 -0.93 3.61 -10.48
C GLY A 19 0.25 3.79 -9.55
N TYR A 20 1.36 3.13 -9.86
CA TYR A 20 2.57 3.26 -9.05
C TYR A 20 3.09 4.71 -9.02
N LEU A 21 3.35 5.21 -7.80
CA LEU A 21 4.00 6.49 -7.54
C LEU A 21 5.08 6.29 -6.47
N SER A 22 6.28 6.82 -6.70
CA SER A 22 7.38 6.74 -5.71
C SER A 22 7.02 7.33 -4.34
N ALA A 23 6.10 8.30 -4.31
CA ALA A 23 5.60 8.89 -3.07
C ALA A 23 4.97 7.86 -2.11
N PHE A 24 4.46 6.73 -2.62
CA PHE A 24 3.86 5.69 -1.79
C PHE A 24 4.86 5.07 -0.80
N GLU A 25 6.14 4.99 -1.14
CA GLU A 25 7.18 4.41 -0.26
C GLU A 25 7.20 5.12 1.10
N SER A 26 7.26 6.46 1.08
CA SER A 26 7.20 7.26 2.29
C SER A 26 5.82 7.22 2.96
N PHE A 27 4.75 7.14 2.17
CA PHE A 27 3.38 7.23 2.65
C PHE A 27 2.93 6.01 3.45
N VAL A 28 3.37 4.80 3.04
CA VAL A 28 3.04 3.54 3.72
C VAL A 28 3.95 3.24 4.91
N THR A 29 5.02 4.01 5.09
CA THR A 29 6.05 3.72 6.10
C THR A 29 5.44 3.60 7.51
N GLN A 30 5.83 2.53 8.21
CA GLN A 30 5.38 2.13 9.54
C GLN A 30 3.86 2.06 9.71
N ALA A 31 3.10 1.82 8.63
CA ALA A 31 1.66 1.62 8.75
C ALA A 31 1.35 0.34 9.53
N ASP A 32 0.37 0.37 10.43
CA ASP A 32 -0.11 -0.84 11.08
C ASP A 32 -0.91 -1.70 10.10
N ILE A 33 -1.72 -1.06 9.25
CA ILE A 33 -2.48 -1.71 8.19
C ILE A 33 -2.31 -0.94 6.88
N LEU A 34 -1.98 -1.64 5.79
CA LEU A 34 -2.07 -1.15 4.43
C LEU A 34 -3.15 -1.91 3.68
N ILE A 35 -4.17 -1.20 3.19
CA ILE A 35 -5.19 -1.71 2.26
C ILE A 35 -4.88 -1.08 0.91
N THR A 36 -4.63 -1.89 -0.12
CA THR A 36 -4.22 -1.35 -1.41
C THR A 36 -4.73 -2.18 -2.58
N ASP A 37 -5.00 -1.50 -3.69
CA ASP A 37 -5.27 -2.08 -5.00
C ASP A 37 -4.15 -3.05 -5.41
N ALA A 38 -4.53 -4.19 -5.99
CA ALA A 38 -3.63 -5.22 -6.49
C ALA A 38 -4.29 -5.98 -7.67
N TYR A 39 -4.80 -5.25 -8.66
CA TYR A 39 -5.48 -5.80 -9.83
C TYR A 39 -4.71 -6.89 -10.57
N PHE A 40 -3.38 -6.75 -10.70
CA PHE A 40 -2.53 -7.72 -11.37
C PHE A 40 -1.76 -8.58 -10.36
N LEU A 41 -1.41 -9.82 -10.74
CA LEU A 41 -0.51 -10.64 -9.93
C LEU A 41 0.96 -10.19 -10.09
N GLU A 42 1.46 -10.22 -11.31
CA GLU A 42 2.84 -9.85 -11.69
C GLU A 42 2.91 -9.48 -13.19
N GLY A 43 4.07 -8.96 -13.65
CA GLY A 43 4.37 -8.73 -15.07
C GLY A 43 3.86 -7.40 -15.66
N ASN A 44 3.04 -6.67 -14.90
CA ASN A 44 2.50 -5.35 -15.26
C ASN A 44 2.96 -4.28 -14.25
N GLU A 45 4.17 -4.40 -13.73
CA GLU A 45 4.72 -3.42 -12.80
C GLU A 45 4.79 -2.02 -13.43
N HIS A 46 4.56 -0.99 -12.62
CA HIS A 46 4.47 0.42 -12.98
C HIS A 46 3.30 0.74 -13.93
N HIS A 47 2.21 -0.03 -13.86
CA HIS A 47 0.98 0.27 -14.58
C HIS A 47 0.43 1.65 -14.14
N PRO A 48 -0.09 2.48 -15.08
CA PRO A 48 -0.42 3.87 -14.80
C PRO A 48 -1.62 4.07 -13.86
N VAL A 49 -2.44 3.04 -13.66
CA VAL A 49 -3.68 3.15 -12.87
C VAL A 49 -3.91 2.02 -11.87
N HIS A 50 -3.06 0.98 -11.86
CA HIS A 50 -3.19 -0.15 -10.94
C HIS A 50 -1.83 -0.67 -10.49
N PHE A 51 -1.82 -1.45 -9.41
CA PHE A 51 -0.63 -2.18 -8.96
C PHE A 51 -0.65 -3.66 -9.34
N THR A 52 0.53 -4.27 -9.33
CA THR A 52 0.70 -5.71 -9.16
C THR A 52 0.80 -6.10 -7.67
N ALA A 53 0.38 -7.32 -7.32
CA ALA A 53 0.56 -7.89 -5.99
C ALA A 53 2.05 -7.94 -5.58
N LYS A 54 2.95 -8.15 -6.54
CA LYS A 54 4.41 -8.11 -6.33
C LYS A 54 4.92 -6.73 -5.91
N GLU A 55 4.47 -5.65 -6.56
CA GLU A 55 4.82 -4.29 -6.17
C GLU A 55 4.30 -3.95 -4.78
N VAL A 56 3.04 -4.30 -4.51
CA VAL A 56 2.41 -4.08 -3.22
C VAL A 56 3.16 -4.82 -2.11
N GLY A 57 3.51 -6.08 -2.32
CA GLY A 57 4.27 -6.86 -1.35
C GLY A 57 5.64 -6.25 -1.06
N LYS A 58 6.33 -5.78 -2.11
CA LYS A 58 7.60 -5.06 -1.97
C LYS A 58 7.45 -3.75 -1.22
N LEU A 59 6.44 -2.94 -1.58
CA LEU A 59 6.13 -1.66 -0.95
C LEU A 59 5.82 -1.83 0.55
N ALA A 60 5.00 -2.82 0.91
CA ALA A 60 4.67 -3.14 2.29
C ALA A 60 5.91 -3.59 3.08
N SER A 61 6.75 -4.44 2.48
CA SER A 61 7.99 -4.93 3.09
C SER A 61 8.98 -3.79 3.34
N GLN A 62 9.26 -2.95 2.34
CA GLN A 62 10.17 -1.81 2.45
C GLN A 62 9.67 -0.77 3.45
N GLY A 63 8.35 -0.54 3.49
CA GLY A 63 7.72 0.37 4.43
C GLY A 63 7.64 -0.13 5.87
N ASN A 64 8.06 -1.37 6.18
CA ASN A 64 7.84 -2.00 7.48
C ASN A 64 6.35 -2.00 7.89
N VAL A 65 5.46 -2.28 6.95
CA VAL A 65 4.02 -2.40 7.20
C VAL A 65 3.75 -3.68 7.99
N LYS A 66 2.95 -3.58 9.06
CA LYS A 66 2.68 -4.74 9.93
C LYS A 66 1.68 -5.71 9.35
N THR A 67 0.65 -5.21 8.66
CA THR A 67 -0.38 -6.03 8.02
C THR A 67 -0.73 -5.45 6.66
N LEU A 68 -0.63 -6.30 5.64
CA LEU A 68 -1.02 -5.98 4.27
C LEU A 68 -2.33 -6.68 3.93
N VAL A 69 -3.28 -5.93 3.39
CA VAL A 69 -4.55 -6.42 2.84
C VAL A 69 -4.57 -6.06 1.37
N LEU A 70 -4.44 -7.07 0.51
CA LEU A 70 -4.68 -6.92 -0.92
C LEU A 70 -6.18 -6.74 -1.14
N SER A 71 -6.56 -5.74 -1.92
CA SER A 71 -7.94 -5.44 -2.29
C SER A 71 -8.01 -5.08 -3.77
N HIS A 72 -9.24 -4.85 -4.24
CA HIS A 72 -9.58 -4.63 -5.65
C HIS A 72 -8.92 -5.69 -6.55
#